data_AF-A0A3D4EYE2-F1
#
_entry.id   AF-A0A3D4EYE2-F1
#
_cell.length_a   1.000
_cell.length_b   1.000
_cell.length_c   1.000
_cell.angle_alpha   90.00
_cell.angle_beta   90.00
_cell.angle_gamma   90.00
#
_symmetry.space_group_name_H-M   'P 1'
#
loop_
_entity.id
_entity.type
_entity.pdbx_description
1 polymer ?
#
loop_
_entity_poly.entity_id
_entity_poly.type
_entity_poly.pdbx_seq_one_letter_code
_entity_poly.pdbx_strand_id
1 'polypeptide(L)'
;PVMALLSGPTVGNAIADPGNAIAKLVEKSKDDSSLIESVFYRILSRPPNQIEIKTALKVFNSEIDADHAKLEQALADHLKNRDPALAAAEKKQATDTEAMRAAIASHEKAIKPNIDAAEQKRKDQIAQLEEEKKNHEATLPKTIAEWEKGLVGGTPWTALEPKNLNSTNGAALKVEPDQAIFVSGTNGKTTYTLQADTELNGITAVRLEMLADDRLPGKGPGLGNGNFVLGEIELDIAPAADPKKFSRVKFSTARASFSQKSYEVAKAIDGNPGGPNAGWAISPEVGKNQT
;
A
#
# COMPACT_ATOMS: atom_id res chain seq x y z
N PRO A 1 -27.26 -26.24 -39.64
CA PRO A 1 -25.90 -26.36 -40.22
C PRO A 1 -25.82 -27.13 -41.56
N VAL A 2 -26.79 -28.00 -41.91
CA VAL A 2 -26.79 -28.75 -43.19
C VAL A 2 -27.30 -27.92 -44.39
N MET A 3 -28.23 -26.97 -44.19
CA MET A 3 -28.78 -26.13 -45.27
C MET A 3 -27.79 -25.12 -45.87
N ALA A 4 -26.76 -24.71 -45.13
CA ALA A 4 -25.72 -23.80 -45.62
C ALA A 4 -24.79 -24.47 -46.65
N LEU A 5 -24.65 -25.80 -46.62
CA LEU A 5 -23.87 -26.57 -47.60
C LEU A 5 -24.59 -26.75 -48.95
N LEU A 6 -25.94 -26.68 -48.96
CA LEU A 6 -26.76 -26.79 -50.17
C LEU A 6 -27.01 -25.43 -50.86
N SER A 7 -26.78 -24.31 -50.15
CA SER A 7 -27.17 -22.96 -50.57
C SER A 7 -26.03 -21.94 -50.52
N GLY A 8 -24.78 -22.41 -50.38
CA GLY A 8 -23.59 -21.56 -50.25
C GLY A 8 -22.95 -21.18 -51.60
N PRO A 9 -21.98 -20.23 -51.61
CA PRO A 9 -21.37 -19.72 -52.83
C PRO A 9 -20.73 -20.80 -53.71
N THR A 10 -20.17 -21.85 -53.11
CA THR A 10 -19.57 -22.97 -53.84
C THR A 10 -20.58 -23.74 -54.69
N VAL A 11 -21.75 -24.07 -54.12
CA VAL A 11 -22.84 -24.74 -54.85
C VAL A 11 -23.49 -23.78 -55.85
N GLY A 12 -23.72 -22.54 -55.43
CA GLY A 12 -24.25 -21.49 -56.32
C GLY A 12 -23.38 -21.28 -57.55
N ASN A 13 -22.06 -21.14 -57.39
CA ASN A 13 -21.13 -20.98 -58.50
C ASN A 13 -21.07 -22.23 -59.39
N ALA A 14 -21.11 -23.43 -58.80
CA ALA A 14 -21.12 -24.67 -59.58
C ALA A 14 -22.41 -24.86 -60.42
N ILE A 15 -23.56 -24.38 -59.92
CA ILE A 15 -24.84 -24.39 -60.65
C ILE A 15 -24.92 -23.23 -61.66
N ALA A 16 -24.27 -22.10 -61.39
CA ALA A 16 -24.23 -20.94 -62.29
C ALA A 16 -23.19 -21.07 -63.42
N ASP A 17 -22.23 -22.00 -63.31
CA ASP A 17 -21.24 -22.26 -64.36
C ASP A 17 -21.94 -22.79 -65.63
N PRO A 18 -21.88 -22.09 -66.77
CA PRO A 18 -22.55 -22.53 -68.01
C PRO A 18 -22.03 -23.87 -68.54
N GLY A 19 -20.83 -24.30 -68.13
CA GLY A 19 -20.24 -25.59 -68.51
C GLY A 19 -20.73 -26.78 -67.69
N ASN A 20 -21.59 -26.57 -66.69
CA ASN A 20 -22.02 -27.63 -65.78
C ASN A 20 -22.90 -28.69 -66.45
N ALA A 21 -23.04 -29.82 -65.75
CA ALA A 21 -23.73 -30.98 -66.28
C ALA A 21 -25.25 -30.80 -66.49
N ILE A 22 -25.89 -29.90 -65.73
CA ILE A 22 -27.31 -29.56 -65.84
C ILE A 22 -27.53 -28.61 -67.03
N ALA A 23 -26.70 -27.57 -67.20
CA ALA A 23 -26.75 -26.68 -68.36
C ALA A 23 -26.64 -27.45 -69.69
N LYS A 24 -25.69 -28.38 -69.77
CA LYS A 24 -25.55 -29.30 -70.92
C LYS A 24 -26.75 -30.24 -71.12
N LEU A 25 -27.49 -30.56 -70.06
CA LEU A 25 -28.72 -31.35 -70.15
C LEU A 25 -29.87 -30.50 -70.69
N VAL A 26 -30.00 -29.24 -70.26
CA VAL A 26 -31.00 -28.28 -70.77
C VAL A 26 -30.84 -28.10 -72.28
N GLU A 27 -29.63 -27.85 -72.77
CA GLU A 27 -29.34 -27.67 -74.22
C GLU A 27 -29.72 -28.89 -75.08
N LYS A 28 -29.66 -30.10 -74.50
CA LYS A 28 -29.93 -31.36 -75.19
C LYS A 28 -31.37 -31.86 -75.00
N SER A 29 -32.10 -31.27 -74.07
CA SER A 29 -33.47 -31.67 -73.76
C SER A 29 -34.43 -31.00 -74.73
N LYS A 30 -35.41 -31.75 -75.22
CA LYS A 30 -36.40 -31.25 -76.19
C LYS A 30 -37.43 -30.32 -75.54
N ASP A 31 -37.83 -30.64 -74.31
CA ASP A 31 -38.82 -29.94 -73.51
C ASP A 31 -38.54 -30.17 -72.02
N ASP A 32 -39.21 -29.41 -71.15
CA ASP A 32 -39.02 -29.46 -69.70
C ASP A 32 -39.37 -30.83 -69.10
N SER A 33 -40.30 -31.57 -69.71
CA SER A 33 -40.67 -32.91 -69.25
C SER A 33 -39.52 -33.91 -69.47
N SER A 34 -38.88 -33.85 -70.64
CA SER A 34 -37.71 -34.65 -70.99
C SER A 34 -36.50 -34.28 -70.13
N LEU A 35 -36.37 -33.01 -69.78
CA LEU A 35 -35.34 -32.52 -68.87
C LEU A 35 -35.55 -33.07 -67.45
N ILE A 36 -36.78 -32.98 -66.92
CA ILE A 36 -37.14 -33.53 -65.61
C ILE A 36 -36.86 -35.03 -65.57
N GLU A 37 -37.26 -35.78 -66.59
CA GLU A 37 -36.99 -37.22 -66.69
C GLU A 37 -35.48 -37.53 -66.66
N SER A 38 -34.69 -36.79 -67.44
CA SER A 38 -33.23 -36.94 -67.48
C SER A 38 -32.56 -36.67 -66.13
N VAL A 39 -33.05 -35.67 -65.40
CA VAL A 39 -32.57 -35.34 -64.04
C VAL A 39 -32.93 -36.44 -63.04
N PHE A 40 -34.15 -36.97 -63.11
CA PHE A 40 -34.61 -38.06 -62.24
C PHE A 40 -33.80 -39.35 -62.44
N TYR A 41 -33.49 -39.72 -63.68
CA TYR A 41 -32.59 -40.85 -63.94
C TYR A 41 -31.19 -40.62 -63.38
N ARG A 42 -30.67 -39.40 -63.46
CA ARG A 42 -29.30 -39.11 -63.05
C ARG A 42 -29.12 -39.05 -61.52
N ILE A 43 -30.14 -38.60 -60.81
CA ILE A 43 -30.09 -38.40 -59.36
C ILE A 43 -30.71 -39.58 -58.60
N LEU A 44 -31.85 -40.08 -59.07
CA LEU A 44 -32.66 -41.08 -58.38
C LEU A 44 -32.65 -42.45 -59.08
N SER A 45 -31.95 -42.58 -60.21
CA SER A 45 -31.81 -43.83 -60.98
C SER A 45 -33.15 -44.47 -61.37
N ARG A 46 -34.21 -43.67 -61.51
CA ARG A 46 -35.56 -44.11 -61.91
C ARG A 46 -36.29 -43.01 -62.68
N PRO A 47 -37.32 -43.33 -63.50
CA PRO A 47 -38.16 -42.31 -64.10
C PRO A 47 -39.02 -41.58 -63.04
N PRO A 48 -39.41 -40.33 -63.30
CA PRO A 48 -40.40 -39.62 -62.49
C PRO A 48 -41.80 -40.19 -62.76
N ASN A 49 -42.67 -40.15 -61.77
CA ASN A 49 -44.10 -40.41 -61.96
C ASN A 49 -44.85 -39.14 -62.42
N GLN A 50 -46.13 -39.28 -62.79
CA GLN A 50 -46.95 -38.18 -63.30
C GLN A 50 -47.15 -37.03 -62.30
N ILE A 51 -47.19 -37.31 -60.99
CA ILE A 51 -47.30 -36.28 -59.95
C ILE A 51 -45.98 -35.50 -59.85
N GLU A 52 -44.84 -36.20 -59.91
CA GLU A 52 -43.50 -35.61 -59.86
C GLU A 52 -43.23 -34.69 -61.07
N ILE A 53 -43.56 -35.13 -62.29
CA ILE A 53 -43.46 -34.31 -63.51
C ILE A 53 -44.33 -33.07 -63.37
N LYS A 54 -45.62 -33.25 -63.02
CA LYS A 54 -46.56 -32.13 -62.91
C LYS A 54 -46.13 -31.10 -61.86
N THR A 55 -45.58 -31.56 -60.74
CA THR A 55 -45.11 -30.70 -59.65
C THR A 55 -43.85 -29.93 -60.08
N ALA A 56 -42.87 -30.60 -60.68
CA ALA A 56 -41.64 -29.95 -61.15
C ALA A 56 -41.92 -28.93 -62.27
N LEU A 57 -42.79 -29.26 -63.23
CA LEU A 57 -43.23 -28.32 -64.27
C LEU A 57 -43.94 -27.10 -63.68
N LYS A 58 -44.77 -27.29 -62.65
CA LYS A 58 -45.44 -26.18 -61.96
C LYS A 58 -44.41 -25.24 -61.32
N VAL A 59 -43.39 -25.80 -60.67
CA VAL A 59 -42.29 -25.03 -60.07
C VAL A 59 -41.54 -24.24 -61.14
N PHE A 60 -41.10 -24.90 -62.21
CA PHE A 60 -40.32 -24.28 -63.30
C PHE A 60 -41.10 -23.21 -64.06
N ASN A 61 -42.37 -23.46 -64.35
CA ASN A 61 -43.13 -22.58 -65.25
C ASN A 61 -43.90 -21.48 -64.54
N SER A 62 -44.02 -21.50 -63.21
CA SER A 62 -44.87 -20.52 -62.50
C SER A 62 -44.45 -20.15 -61.09
N GLU A 63 -43.94 -21.08 -60.27
CA GLU A 63 -43.66 -20.76 -58.86
C GLU A 63 -42.35 -19.99 -58.69
N ILE A 64 -41.31 -20.29 -59.48
CA ILE A 64 -40.02 -19.56 -59.42
C ILE A 64 -40.21 -18.08 -59.77
N ASP A 65 -40.90 -17.80 -60.88
CA ASP A 65 -41.16 -16.41 -61.31
C ASP A 65 -42.05 -15.67 -60.30
N ALA A 66 -43.04 -16.37 -59.73
CA ALA A 66 -43.88 -15.80 -58.68
C ALA A 66 -43.10 -15.48 -57.39
N ASP A 67 -42.17 -16.34 -56.99
CA ASP A 67 -41.33 -16.12 -55.81
C ASP A 67 -40.27 -15.03 -56.08
N HIS A 68 -39.70 -14.98 -57.28
CA HIS A 68 -38.82 -13.89 -57.70
C HIS A 68 -39.55 -12.55 -57.62
N ALA A 69 -40.76 -12.44 -58.19
CA ALA A 69 -41.56 -11.23 -58.13
C ALA A 69 -41.88 -10.81 -56.68
N LYS A 70 -42.14 -11.76 -55.77
CA LYS A 70 -42.31 -11.47 -54.33
C LYS A 70 -41.03 -10.92 -53.70
N LEU A 71 -39.86 -11.48 -54.03
CA LEU A 71 -38.58 -11.02 -53.51
C LEU A 71 -38.22 -9.63 -54.04
N GLU A 72 -38.47 -9.35 -55.31
CA GLU A 72 -38.30 -8.01 -55.90
C GLU A 72 -39.20 -7.00 -55.21
N GLN A 73 -40.47 -7.35 -54.94
CA GLN A 73 -41.38 -6.50 -54.20
C GLN A 73 -40.90 -6.27 -52.76
N ALA A 74 -40.48 -7.33 -52.05
CA ALA A 74 -39.97 -7.20 -50.69
C ALA A 74 -38.69 -6.35 -50.62
N LEU A 75 -37.80 -6.48 -51.62
CA LEU A 75 -36.61 -5.63 -51.74
C LEU A 75 -36.99 -4.18 -51.99
N ALA A 76 -37.94 -3.92 -52.90
CA ALA A 76 -38.42 -2.57 -53.19
C ALA A 76 -39.03 -1.91 -51.95
N ASP A 77 -39.86 -2.64 -51.20
CA ASP A 77 -40.47 -2.17 -49.95
C ASP A 77 -39.41 -1.91 -48.87
N HIS A 78 -38.41 -2.78 -48.74
CA HIS A 78 -37.30 -2.59 -47.81
C HIS A 78 -36.48 -1.34 -48.16
N LEU A 79 -36.08 -1.18 -49.42
CA LEU A 79 -35.30 -0.03 -49.88
C LEU A 79 -36.07 1.29 -49.71
N LYS A 80 -37.37 1.28 -50.01
CA LYS A 80 -38.26 2.44 -49.81
C LYS A 80 -38.30 2.92 -48.36
N ASN A 81 -38.19 2.00 -47.39
CA ASN A 81 -38.22 2.33 -45.96
C ASN A 81 -36.82 2.60 -45.38
N ARG A 82 -35.78 1.96 -45.90
CA ARG A 82 -34.39 2.09 -45.41
C ARG A 82 -33.86 3.50 -45.59
N ASP A 83 -34.00 4.06 -46.78
CA ASP A 83 -33.39 5.35 -47.12
C ASP A 83 -33.94 6.52 -46.27
N PRO A 84 -35.26 6.68 -46.08
CA PRO A 84 -35.77 7.71 -45.18
C PRO A 84 -35.41 7.44 -43.71
N ALA A 85 -35.34 6.17 -43.27
CA ALA A 85 -34.92 5.83 -41.92
C ALA A 85 -33.46 6.20 -41.65
N LEU A 86 -32.56 5.96 -42.63
CA LEU A 86 -31.15 6.33 -42.53
C LEU A 86 -30.98 7.85 -42.50
N ALA A 87 -31.64 8.58 -43.41
CA ALA A 87 -31.61 10.03 -43.43
C ALA A 87 -32.16 10.65 -42.11
N ALA A 88 -33.22 10.07 -41.55
CA ALA A 88 -33.76 10.49 -40.26
C ALA A 88 -32.77 10.21 -39.10
N ALA A 89 -32.09 9.07 -39.13
CA ALA A 89 -31.08 8.72 -38.12
C ALA A 89 -29.85 9.64 -38.19
N GLU A 90 -29.34 9.92 -39.39
CA GLU A 90 -28.23 10.86 -39.61
C GLU A 90 -28.59 12.27 -39.15
N LYS A 91 -29.80 12.74 -39.48
CA LYS A 91 -30.30 14.04 -39.00
C LYS A 91 -30.39 14.07 -37.48
N LYS A 92 -30.93 13.01 -36.86
CA LYS A 92 -31.03 12.90 -35.40
C LYS A 92 -29.65 12.90 -34.74
N GLN A 93 -28.70 12.18 -35.31
CA GLN A 93 -27.33 12.14 -34.81
C GLN A 93 -26.67 13.54 -34.85
N ALA A 94 -26.86 14.27 -35.94
CA ALA A 94 -26.35 15.63 -36.08
C ALA A 94 -26.95 16.57 -35.02
N THR A 95 -28.27 16.52 -34.81
CA THR A 95 -28.94 17.35 -33.79
C THR A 95 -28.53 16.98 -32.37
N ASP A 96 -28.41 15.69 -32.06
CA ASP A 96 -28.00 15.22 -30.74
C ASP A 96 -26.56 15.65 -30.44
N THR A 97 -25.67 15.59 -31.44
CA THR A 97 -24.27 16.03 -31.31
C THR A 97 -24.17 17.53 -31.05
N GLU A 98 -24.96 18.34 -31.76
CA GLU A 98 -25.01 19.79 -31.53
C GLU A 98 -25.54 20.13 -30.14
N ALA A 99 -26.61 19.45 -29.71
CA ALA A 99 -27.17 19.62 -28.36
C ALA A 99 -26.15 19.25 -27.28
N MET A 100 -25.41 18.15 -27.44
CA MET A 100 -24.34 17.75 -26.52
C MET A 100 -23.22 18.79 -26.44
N ARG A 101 -22.78 19.33 -27.58
CA ARG A 101 -21.75 20.39 -27.60
C ARG A 101 -22.22 21.65 -26.86
N ALA A 102 -23.48 22.06 -27.08
CA ALA A 102 -24.07 23.19 -26.38
C ALA A 102 -24.20 22.96 -24.87
N ALA A 103 -24.55 21.74 -24.46
CA ALA A 103 -24.63 21.36 -23.06
C ALA A 103 -23.27 21.41 -22.36
N ILE A 104 -22.20 20.91 -23.01
CA ILE A 104 -20.84 20.98 -22.50
C ILE A 104 -20.40 22.44 -22.32
N ALA A 105 -20.56 23.27 -23.35
CA ALA A 105 -20.18 24.68 -23.28
C ALA A 105 -20.93 25.45 -22.17
N SER A 106 -22.22 25.12 -21.98
CA SER A 106 -23.03 25.70 -20.90
C SER A 106 -22.56 25.24 -19.52
N HIS A 107 -22.22 23.96 -19.37
CA HIS A 107 -21.71 23.41 -18.13
C HIS A 107 -20.36 24.01 -17.75
N GLU A 108 -19.42 24.08 -18.70
CA GLU A 108 -18.11 24.71 -18.50
C GLU A 108 -18.25 26.16 -18.04
N LYS A 109 -19.14 26.93 -18.67
CA LYS A 109 -19.44 28.31 -18.27
C LYS A 109 -20.04 28.40 -16.87
N ALA A 110 -20.89 27.44 -16.49
CA ALA A 110 -21.52 27.41 -15.17
C ALA A 110 -20.54 27.09 -14.04
N ILE A 111 -19.58 26.18 -14.27
CA ILE A 111 -18.62 25.76 -13.23
C ILE A 111 -17.40 26.69 -13.12
N LYS A 112 -17.06 27.42 -14.20
CA LYS A 112 -15.88 28.28 -14.24
C LYS A 112 -15.78 29.28 -13.07
N PRO A 113 -16.84 30.01 -12.67
CA PRO A 113 -16.76 30.94 -11.53
C PRO A 113 -16.42 30.23 -10.21
N ASN A 114 -16.96 29.03 -9.98
CA ASN A 114 -16.70 28.27 -8.77
C ASN A 114 -15.26 27.75 -8.73
N ILE A 115 -14.73 27.30 -9.88
CA ILE A 115 -13.33 26.87 -10.02
C ILE A 115 -12.40 28.06 -9.78
N ASP A 116 -12.66 29.21 -10.42
CA ASP A 116 -11.84 30.41 -10.27
C ASP A 116 -11.86 30.91 -8.81
N ALA A 117 -13.03 30.88 -8.14
CA ALA A 117 -13.16 31.25 -6.73
C ALA A 117 -12.42 30.27 -5.79
N ALA A 118 -12.51 28.96 -6.05
CA ALA A 118 -11.79 27.96 -5.28
C ALA A 118 -10.27 28.09 -5.42
N GLU A 119 -9.78 28.37 -6.63
CA GLU A 119 -8.36 28.61 -6.89
C GLU A 119 -7.87 29.89 -6.22
N GLN A 120 -8.66 30.96 -6.24
CA GLN A 120 -8.32 32.19 -5.53
C GLN A 120 -8.25 31.96 -4.02
N LYS A 121 -9.25 31.28 -3.45
CA LYS A 121 -9.26 30.93 -2.01
C LYS A 121 -8.03 30.11 -1.63
N ARG A 122 -7.63 29.14 -2.47
CA ARG A 122 -6.42 28.34 -2.26
C ARG A 122 -5.16 29.21 -2.22
N LYS A 123 -5.02 30.15 -3.18
CA LYS A 123 -3.89 31.08 -3.22
C LYS A 123 -3.84 31.98 -1.99
N ASP A 124 -4.98 32.53 -1.57
CA ASP A 124 -5.07 33.40 -0.40
C ASP A 124 -4.67 32.64 0.88
N GLN A 125 -5.11 31.38 1.02
CA GLN A 125 -4.73 30.52 2.14
C GLN A 125 -3.23 30.20 2.15
N ILE A 126 -2.64 29.92 0.99
CA ILE A 126 -1.19 29.68 0.89
C ILE A 126 -0.43 30.93 1.31
N ALA A 127 -0.80 32.09 0.78
CA ALA A 127 -0.14 33.36 1.13
C ALA A 127 -0.26 33.67 2.63
N GLN A 128 -1.42 33.43 3.24
CA GLN A 128 -1.63 33.58 4.68
C GLN A 128 -0.71 32.67 5.48
N LEU A 129 -0.67 31.36 5.16
CA LEU A 129 0.14 30.39 5.89
C LEU A 129 1.64 30.63 5.73
N GLU A 130 2.08 31.08 4.55
CA GLU A 130 3.48 31.47 4.32
C GLU A 130 3.87 32.67 5.18
N GLU A 131 3.00 33.67 5.31
CA GLU A 131 3.24 34.84 6.16
C GLU A 131 3.20 34.48 7.66
N GLU A 132 2.25 33.63 8.09
CA GLU A 132 2.21 33.11 9.47
C GLU A 132 3.47 32.32 9.82
N LYS A 133 3.92 31.43 8.92
CA LYS A 133 5.16 30.68 9.09
C LYS A 133 6.36 31.61 9.24
N LYS A 134 6.51 32.57 8.32
CA LYS A 134 7.60 33.54 8.35
C LYS A 134 7.60 34.35 9.64
N ASN A 135 6.42 34.80 10.10
CA ASN A 135 6.27 35.54 11.35
C ASN A 135 6.64 34.67 12.55
N HIS A 136 6.24 33.40 12.58
CA HIS A 136 6.64 32.46 13.62
C HIS A 136 8.15 32.21 13.63
N GLU A 137 8.75 31.95 12.47
CA GLU A 137 10.20 31.74 12.33
C GLU A 137 11.00 32.94 12.81
N ALA A 138 10.53 34.17 12.54
CA ALA A 138 11.15 35.39 13.04
C ALA A 138 11.14 35.50 14.57
N THR A 139 10.19 34.85 15.26
CA THR A 139 10.15 34.81 16.73
C THR A 139 11.07 33.77 17.36
N LEU A 140 11.47 32.73 16.62
CA LEU A 140 12.24 31.60 17.15
C LEU A 140 13.55 32.02 17.83
N PRO A 141 14.39 32.91 17.27
CA PRO A 141 15.65 33.29 17.92
C PRO A 141 15.43 33.90 19.31
N LYS A 142 14.37 34.72 19.47
CA LYS A 142 14.01 35.32 20.76
C LYS A 142 13.54 34.24 21.74
N THR A 143 12.63 33.37 21.31
CA THR A 143 12.09 32.29 22.15
C THR A 143 13.18 31.31 22.60
N ILE A 144 14.10 30.96 21.70
CA ILE A 144 15.25 30.10 22.02
C ILE A 144 16.14 30.78 23.06
N ALA A 145 16.50 32.06 22.84
CA ALA A 145 17.35 32.79 23.78
C ALA A 145 16.68 32.98 25.16
N GLU A 146 15.35 33.12 25.21
CA GLU A 146 14.59 33.16 26.48
C GLU A 146 14.59 31.79 27.19
N TRP A 147 14.38 30.70 26.45
CA TRP A 147 14.48 29.34 26.96
C TRP A 147 15.89 29.01 27.47
N GLU A 148 16.94 29.37 26.73
CA GLU A 148 18.35 29.14 27.08
C GLU A 148 18.75 29.85 28.38
N LYS A 149 18.21 31.06 28.64
CA LYS A 149 18.43 31.76 29.92
C LYS A 149 17.84 30.99 31.11
N GLY A 150 16.79 30.21 30.89
CA GLY A 150 16.22 29.30 31.89
C GLY A 150 17.10 28.07 32.17
N LEU A 151 18.10 27.79 31.33
CA LEU A 151 19.04 26.68 31.51
C LEU A 151 20.27 27.05 32.37
N VAL A 152 20.37 28.30 32.84
CA VAL A 152 21.48 28.77 33.67
C VAL A 152 21.45 28.06 35.02
N GLY A 153 22.44 27.17 35.24
CA GLY A 153 22.58 26.33 36.44
C GLY A 153 22.75 24.84 36.14
N GLY A 154 22.52 24.41 34.89
CA GLY A 154 22.51 22.99 34.53
C GLY A 154 21.30 22.26 35.10
N THR A 155 21.17 20.97 34.81
CA THR A 155 20.14 20.13 35.45
C THR A 155 20.47 20.00 36.94
N PRO A 156 19.58 20.42 37.87
CA PRO A 156 19.81 20.22 39.29
C PRO A 156 19.80 18.72 39.60
N TRP A 157 20.88 18.23 40.22
CA TRP A 157 20.99 16.84 40.68
C TRP A 157 20.82 16.79 42.19
N THR A 158 20.00 15.86 42.67
CA THR A 158 19.82 15.58 44.10
C THR A 158 20.38 14.20 44.39
N ALA A 159 21.33 14.10 45.32
CA ALA A 159 21.81 12.82 45.80
C ALA A 159 20.67 12.09 46.54
N LEU A 160 20.50 10.80 46.23
CA LEU A 160 19.53 9.95 46.90
C LEU A 160 20.21 9.26 48.09
N GLU A 161 19.63 9.39 49.28
CA GLU A 161 20.10 8.71 50.48
C GLU A 161 19.67 7.24 50.45
N PRO A 162 20.60 6.28 50.33
CA PRO A 162 20.27 4.87 50.26
C PRO A 162 19.82 4.35 51.63
N LYS A 163 18.59 3.83 51.72
CA LYS A 163 17.99 3.28 52.95
C LYS A 163 18.18 1.77 53.07
N ASN A 164 17.96 1.04 51.98
CA ASN A 164 18.14 -0.40 51.92
C ASN A 164 19.12 -0.75 50.80
N LEU A 165 20.08 -1.60 51.13
CA LEU A 165 21.11 -2.06 50.20
C LEU A 165 21.22 -3.58 50.32
N ASN A 166 21.29 -4.27 49.18
CA ASN A 166 21.52 -5.71 49.12
C ASN A 166 22.36 -6.09 47.90
N SER A 167 23.13 -7.16 48.01
CA SER A 167 23.84 -7.79 46.90
C SER A 167 23.52 -9.28 46.84
N THR A 168 23.25 -9.83 45.66
CA THR A 168 22.88 -11.26 45.54
C THR A 168 24.04 -12.23 45.78
N ASN A 169 25.28 -11.76 45.64
CA ASN A 169 26.49 -12.57 45.85
C ASN A 169 27.13 -12.37 47.24
N GLY A 170 26.50 -11.59 48.12
CA GLY A 170 27.03 -11.29 49.45
C GLY A 170 28.23 -10.34 49.47
N ALA A 171 28.48 -9.57 48.40
CA ALA A 171 29.41 -8.44 48.47
C ALA A 171 28.96 -7.45 49.56
N ALA A 172 29.92 -6.99 50.38
CA ALA A 172 29.66 -6.07 51.46
C ALA A 172 29.43 -4.66 50.91
N LEU A 173 28.32 -4.03 51.32
CA LEU A 173 27.92 -2.68 50.93
C LEU A 173 27.98 -1.79 52.17
N LYS A 174 28.82 -0.76 52.14
CA LYS A 174 28.95 0.20 53.23
C LYS A 174 28.61 1.60 52.71
N VAL A 175 27.64 2.25 53.33
CA VAL A 175 27.35 3.67 53.09
C VAL A 175 28.38 4.51 53.85
N GLU A 176 29.07 5.40 53.14
CA GLU A 176 30.07 6.33 53.69
C GLU A 176 29.43 7.69 54.06
N PRO A 177 30.12 8.56 54.82
CA PRO A 177 29.54 9.84 55.28
C PRO A 177 29.11 10.80 54.16
N ASP A 178 29.67 10.65 52.96
CA ASP A 178 29.31 11.39 51.74
C ASP A 178 28.20 10.71 50.94
N GLN A 179 27.56 9.67 51.49
CA GLN A 179 26.54 8.81 50.88
C GLN A 179 27.05 7.93 49.73
N ALA A 180 28.36 7.92 49.45
CA ALA A 180 28.94 6.95 48.54
C ALA A 180 28.77 5.54 49.11
N ILE A 181 28.51 4.56 48.24
CA ILE A 181 28.38 3.16 48.63
C ILE A 181 29.67 2.45 48.29
N PHE A 182 30.49 2.18 49.31
CA PHE A 182 31.71 1.42 49.15
C PHE A 182 31.41 -0.08 49.11
N VAL A 183 31.80 -0.74 48.02
CA VAL A 183 31.59 -2.17 47.80
C VAL A 183 32.89 -2.92 48.01
N SER A 184 32.87 -4.00 48.79
CA SER A 184 34.04 -4.85 49.04
C SER A 184 33.67 -6.33 49.23
N GLY A 185 34.68 -7.20 49.34
CA GLY A 185 34.49 -8.64 49.50
C GLY A 185 34.33 -9.36 48.17
N THR A 186 33.23 -10.11 48.01
CA THR A 186 33.01 -11.00 46.86
C THR A 186 32.98 -10.25 45.53
N ASN A 187 33.97 -10.52 44.67
CA ASN A 187 33.99 -10.07 43.28
C ASN A 187 33.39 -11.14 42.36
N GLY A 188 32.37 -10.78 41.59
CA GLY A 188 31.68 -11.69 40.66
C GLY A 188 30.35 -11.10 40.19
N LYS A 189 29.64 -11.86 39.35
CA LYS A 189 28.30 -11.46 38.86
C LYS A 189 27.35 -11.33 40.05
N THR A 190 26.68 -10.19 40.14
CA THR A 190 25.74 -9.89 41.23
C THR A 190 24.72 -8.85 40.79
N THR A 191 23.58 -8.82 41.46
CA THR A 191 22.61 -7.73 41.38
C THR A 191 22.70 -6.91 42.65
N TYR A 192 22.94 -5.61 42.51
CA TYR A 192 22.84 -4.66 43.61
C TYR A 192 21.45 -4.06 43.62
N THR A 193 20.74 -4.17 44.74
CA THR A 193 19.45 -3.52 44.95
C THR A 193 19.64 -2.38 45.92
N LEU A 194 19.29 -1.17 45.47
CA LEU A 194 19.40 0.08 46.22
C LEU A 194 18.00 0.70 46.31
N GLN A 195 17.57 1.03 47.52
CA GLN A 195 16.27 1.67 47.76
C GLN A 195 16.46 2.98 48.50
N ALA A 196 15.81 4.04 48.02
CA ALA A 196 15.83 5.36 48.60
C ALA A 196 14.43 6.00 48.49
N ASP A 197 14.16 6.96 49.38
CA ASP A 197 12.98 7.81 49.29
C ASP A 197 13.35 9.14 48.61
N THR A 198 12.41 9.77 47.93
CA THR A 198 12.62 11.07 47.30
C THR A 198 11.36 11.94 47.35
N GLU A 199 11.55 13.24 47.55
CA GLU A 199 10.51 14.26 47.45
C GLU A 199 10.49 14.93 46.06
N LEU A 200 11.38 14.51 45.16
CA LEU A 200 11.46 15.06 43.81
C LEU A 200 10.22 14.68 42.99
N ASN A 201 9.67 15.68 42.31
CA ASN A 201 8.59 15.52 41.35
C ASN A 201 9.12 15.74 39.93
N GLY A 202 8.54 15.05 38.94
CA GLY A 202 8.93 15.23 37.54
C GLY A 202 10.36 14.79 37.23
N ILE A 203 10.83 13.69 37.86
CA ILE A 203 12.18 13.14 37.62
C ILE A 203 12.32 12.73 36.14
N THR A 204 13.23 13.37 35.42
CA THR A 204 13.48 13.11 33.99
C THR A 204 14.72 12.25 33.73
N ALA A 205 15.58 12.07 34.72
CA ALA A 205 16.82 11.31 34.61
C ALA A 205 17.28 10.77 35.97
N VAL A 206 18.05 9.68 35.94
CA VAL A 206 18.82 9.15 37.07
C VAL A 206 20.28 9.14 36.66
N ARG A 207 21.17 9.51 37.57
CA ARG A 207 22.62 9.48 37.37
C ARG A 207 23.25 8.46 38.31
N LEU A 208 24.08 7.58 37.75
CA LEU A 208 24.89 6.63 38.51
C LEU A 208 26.35 7.07 38.42
N GLU A 209 26.92 7.49 39.55
CA GLU A 209 28.33 7.90 39.62
C GLU A 209 29.19 6.73 40.10
N MET A 210 30.12 6.30 39.26
CA MET A 210 31.09 5.25 39.53
C MET A 210 32.40 5.92 39.99
N LEU A 211 32.69 5.86 41.29
CA LEU A 211 33.78 6.61 41.90
C LEU A 211 35.07 5.80 41.98
N ALA A 212 36.19 6.41 41.57
CA ALA A 212 37.51 5.86 41.81
C ALA A 212 37.89 5.97 43.29
N ASP A 213 38.61 4.96 43.78
CA ASP A 213 39.03 4.88 45.17
C ASP A 213 40.32 4.07 45.28
N ASP A 214 41.33 4.64 45.93
CA ASP A 214 42.66 4.01 46.08
C ASP A 214 42.61 2.70 46.87
N ARG A 215 41.53 2.44 47.63
CA ARG A 215 41.30 1.18 48.35
C ARG A 215 40.90 0.02 47.43
N LEU A 216 40.51 0.29 46.18
CA LEU A 216 40.04 -0.71 45.22
C LEU A 216 41.17 -1.20 44.29
N PRO A 217 41.10 -2.45 43.79
CA PRO A 217 42.00 -2.94 42.75
C PRO A 217 42.01 -1.99 41.55
N GLY A 218 43.18 -1.67 41.00
CA GLY A 218 43.30 -0.73 39.87
C GLY A 218 42.77 0.69 40.16
N LYS A 219 42.61 1.07 41.43
CA LYS A 219 41.97 2.31 41.91
C LYS A 219 40.48 2.44 41.55
N GLY A 220 39.81 1.32 41.23
CA GLY A 220 38.39 1.29 40.91
C GLY A 220 38.04 1.95 39.57
N PRO A 221 36.78 2.32 39.35
CA PRO A 221 35.60 2.09 40.22
C PRO A 221 35.16 0.62 40.31
N GLY A 222 35.64 -0.25 39.40
CA GLY A 222 35.28 -1.66 39.41
C GLY A 222 36.21 -2.55 40.23
N LEU A 223 35.67 -3.64 40.77
CA LEU A 223 36.44 -4.65 41.54
C LEU A 223 37.34 -5.53 40.65
N GLY A 224 37.11 -5.54 39.34
CA GLY A 224 37.89 -6.30 38.35
C GLY A 224 39.12 -5.53 37.87
N ASN A 225 40.10 -5.31 38.74
CA ASN A 225 41.32 -4.53 38.45
C ASN A 225 41.00 -3.12 37.90
N GLY A 226 40.03 -2.45 38.51
CA GLY A 226 39.56 -1.11 38.15
C GLY A 226 38.39 -1.12 37.16
N ASN A 227 38.18 -2.19 36.39
CA ASN A 227 37.08 -2.30 35.45
C ASN A 227 35.84 -2.97 36.04
N PHE A 228 34.68 -2.70 35.46
CA PHE A 228 33.41 -3.37 35.72
C PHE A 228 32.67 -3.63 34.41
N VAL A 229 31.66 -4.50 34.46
CA VAL A 229 30.65 -4.62 33.42
C VAL A 229 29.28 -4.47 34.09
N LEU A 230 28.62 -3.32 33.86
CA LEU A 230 27.27 -3.07 34.34
C LEU A 230 26.29 -3.67 33.32
N GLY A 231 25.74 -4.83 33.67
CA GLY A 231 24.90 -5.60 32.76
C GLY A 231 23.58 -4.91 32.43
N GLU A 232 22.89 -4.37 33.42
CA GLU A 232 21.62 -3.65 33.25
C GLU A 232 21.40 -2.70 34.44
N ILE A 233 20.74 -1.57 34.22
CA ILE A 233 20.19 -0.69 35.23
C ILE A 233 18.67 -0.64 35.10
N GLU A 234 17.97 -1.02 36.17
CA GLU A 234 16.52 -1.03 36.23
C GLU A 234 16.05 -0.06 37.32
N LEU A 235 14.95 0.64 37.08
CA LEU A 235 14.34 1.55 38.03
C LEU A 235 12.90 1.15 38.27
N ASP A 236 12.58 0.83 39.52
CA ASP A 236 11.22 0.64 39.99
C ASP A 236 10.84 1.79 40.92
N ILE A 237 9.67 2.39 40.72
CA ILE A 237 9.14 3.49 41.55
C ILE A 237 7.83 3.06 42.22
N ALA A 238 7.60 3.52 43.45
CA ALA A 238 6.35 3.34 44.17
C ALA A 238 5.89 4.68 44.77
N PRO A 239 4.58 5.00 44.77
CA PRO A 239 4.08 6.21 45.43
C PRO A 239 4.30 6.15 46.95
N ALA A 240 4.60 7.28 47.58
CA ALA A 240 4.77 7.34 49.04
C ALA A 240 3.51 6.89 49.81
N ALA A 241 2.32 7.09 49.23
CA ALA A 241 1.05 6.62 49.79
C ALA A 241 0.87 5.09 49.73
N ASP A 242 1.62 4.39 48.87
CA ASP A 242 1.59 2.94 48.73
C ASP A 242 2.99 2.39 48.38
N PRO A 243 3.91 2.31 49.36
CA PRO A 243 5.33 2.02 49.14
C PRO A 243 5.61 0.56 48.74
N LYS A 244 4.58 -0.27 48.58
CA LYS A 244 4.70 -1.65 48.10
C LYS A 244 4.29 -1.81 46.64
N LYS A 245 3.66 -0.78 46.04
CA LYS A 245 3.15 -0.82 44.67
C LYS A 245 4.19 -0.30 43.69
N PHE A 246 5.21 -1.11 43.45
CA PHE A 246 6.25 -0.79 42.49
C PHE A 246 5.74 -0.87 41.04
N SER A 247 6.24 0.05 40.23
CA SER A 247 6.09 0.06 38.78
C SER A 247 7.45 0.26 38.12
N ARG A 248 7.74 -0.57 37.13
CA ARG A 248 8.97 -0.50 36.34
C ARG A 248 8.95 0.72 35.42
N VAL A 249 9.98 1.53 35.50
CA VAL A 249 10.27 2.65 34.59
C VAL A 249 11.28 2.18 33.55
N LYS A 250 10.99 2.42 32.28
CA LYS A 250 11.93 2.15 31.18
C LYS A 250 12.75 3.41 30.87
N PHE A 251 14.06 3.26 30.78
CA PHE A 251 14.94 4.31 30.29
C PHE A 251 14.88 4.38 28.76
N SER A 252 14.88 5.60 28.20
CA SER A 252 14.87 5.83 26.75
C SER A 252 16.25 6.14 26.18
N THR A 253 17.18 6.64 27.01
CA THR A 253 18.51 7.06 26.57
C THR A 253 19.47 6.93 27.75
N ALA A 254 20.69 6.48 27.47
CA ALA A 254 21.81 6.51 28.40
C ALA A 254 22.97 7.32 27.81
N ARG A 255 23.71 8.00 28.67
CA ARG A 255 24.95 8.72 28.33
C ARG A 255 25.99 8.35 29.36
N ALA A 256 27.24 8.28 28.93
CA ALA A 256 28.37 8.02 29.81
C ALA A 256 29.55 8.93 29.48
N SER A 257 30.40 9.19 30.46
CA SER A 257 31.68 9.89 30.28
C SER A 257 32.65 9.10 29.39
N PHE A 258 32.61 7.77 29.46
CA PHE A 258 33.38 6.88 28.61
C PHE A 258 32.65 5.55 28.40
N SER A 259 32.90 4.87 27.28
CA SER A 259 32.47 3.49 27.06
C SER A 259 33.58 2.71 26.38
N GLN A 260 33.94 1.56 26.97
CA GLN A 260 34.83 0.59 26.36
C GLN A 260 34.25 0.12 25.03
N LYS A 261 35.11 -0.09 24.03
CA LYS A 261 34.70 -0.61 22.73
C LYS A 261 33.90 -1.92 22.89
N SER A 262 32.73 -1.98 22.25
CA SER A 262 31.76 -3.09 22.35
C SER A 262 31.01 -3.19 23.68
N TYR A 263 31.16 -2.24 24.61
CA TYR A 263 30.44 -2.17 25.88
C TYR A 263 29.86 -0.75 26.07
N GLU A 264 29.10 -0.30 25.07
CA GLU A 264 28.45 1.01 25.05
C GLU A 264 27.38 1.12 26.16
N VAL A 265 27.30 2.27 26.83
CA VAL A 265 26.36 2.48 27.96
C VAL A 265 24.89 2.17 27.62
N ALA A 266 24.48 2.34 26.37
CA ALA A 266 23.13 2.00 25.92
C ALA A 266 22.76 0.51 26.13
N LYS A 267 23.75 -0.38 26.17
CA LYS A 267 23.54 -1.81 26.43
C LYS A 267 23.22 -2.14 27.90
N ALA A 268 23.39 -1.18 28.80
CA ALA A 268 22.99 -1.33 30.20
C ALA A 268 21.51 -0.96 30.41
N ILE A 269 20.77 -0.56 29.38
CA ILE A 269 19.34 -0.25 29.46
C ILE A 269 18.53 -0.94 28.35
N ASP A 270 19.10 -1.97 27.71
CA ASP A 270 18.50 -2.60 26.53
C ASP A 270 17.58 -3.79 26.87
N GLY A 271 17.49 -4.15 28.17
CA GLY A 271 16.68 -5.24 28.67
C GLY A 271 17.28 -6.63 28.43
N ASN A 272 18.55 -6.75 28.05
CA ASN A 272 19.23 -8.01 27.80
C ASN A 272 20.46 -8.23 28.71
N PRO A 273 20.27 -8.35 30.04
CA PRO A 273 21.37 -8.56 30.96
C PRO A 273 22.09 -9.90 30.71
N GLY A 274 23.39 -9.85 30.38
CA GLY A 274 24.30 -10.99 30.54
C GLY A 274 24.63 -11.85 29.31
N GLY A 275 24.66 -11.27 28.10
CA GLY A 275 25.30 -11.87 26.91
C GLY A 275 26.79 -11.51 26.75
N PRO A 276 27.50 -12.08 25.75
CA PRO A 276 28.84 -11.61 25.37
C PRO A 276 28.76 -10.15 24.96
N ASN A 277 29.61 -9.29 25.54
CA ASN A 277 29.59 -7.85 25.29
C ASN A 277 28.24 -7.16 25.66
N ALA A 278 27.53 -7.70 26.65
CA ALA A 278 26.33 -7.07 27.21
C ALA A 278 26.71 -6.11 28.35
N GLY A 279 26.11 -4.93 28.35
CA GLY A 279 26.31 -3.91 29.37
C GLY A 279 27.38 -2.87 29.06
N TRP A 280 27.67 -2.06 30.08
CA TRP A 280 28.61 -0.94 30.04
C TRP A 280 29.91 -1.29 30.76
N ALA A 281 31.05 -0.98 30.15
CA ALA A 281 32.37 -1.17 30.73
C ALA A 281 33.28 0.01 30.40
N ILE A 282 34.40 0.14 31.11
CA ILE A 282 35.22 1.36 31.07
C ILE A 282 36.69 1.13 30.73
N SER A 283 37.14 -0.09 30.46
CA SER A 283 38.55 -0.32 30.10
C SER A 283 38.92 0.41 28.79
N PRO A 284 40.07 1.12 28.72
CA PRO A 284 41.15 1.20 29.70
C PRO A 284 41.07 2.39 30.69
N GLU A 285 39.99 3.16 30.73
CA GLU A 285 39.80 4.35 31.59
C GLU A 285 39.50 4.02 33.07
N VAL A 286 40.29 3.12 33.65
CA VAL A 286 40.24 2.74 35.07
C VAL A 286 40.93 3.79 35.96
N GLY A 287 40.64 3.77 37.26
CA GLY A 287 41.23 4.67 38.26
C GLY A 287 40.76 6.12 38.18
N LYS A 288 39.63 6.36 37.52
CA LYS A 288 38.98 7.67 37.36
C LYS A 288 37.48 7.55 37.61
N ASN A 289 36.85 8.64 38.06
CA ASN A 289 35.41 8.70 38.18
C ASN A 289 34.76 8.58 36.80
N GLN A 290 33.66 7.85 36.71
CA GLN A 290 32.84 7.70 35.51
C GLN A 290 31.38 7.95 35.87
N THR A 291 30.60 8.46 34.91
CA THR A 291 29.15 8.64 35.02
C THR A 291 28.47 8.20 33.75
#